data_AF-A0A931V8Z0-F1
#
_entry.id   AF-A0A931V8Z0-F1
#
_cell.length_a   1.000
_cell.length_b   1.000
_cell.length_c   1.000
_cell.angle_alpha   90.00
_cell.angle_beta   90.00
_cell.angle_gamma   90.00
#
_symmetry.space_group_name_H-M   'P 1'
#
loop_
_entity.id
_entity.type
_entity.pdbx_description
1 polymer ?
#
loop_
_entity_poly.entity_id
_entity_poly.type
_entity_poly.pdbx_seq_one_letter_code
_entity_poly.pdbx_strand_id
1 'polypeptide(L)'
;MEAREAERIFNMAELDQQFVRSMRAAAPRMAGVFNAPFPPEVRAEIYGHYLDEIKRISPGTPVSLCSEELQVWRMLRDKLAMAPDNLYCCCGGTSVPTRE
;
A
#
# COMPACT_ATOMS: atom_id res chain seq x y z
N MET A 1 -6.55 9.55 -0.57
CA MET A 1 -7.13 10.11 -1.82
C MET A 1 -8.48 9.46 -2.03
N GLU A 2 -9.54 10.23 -2.29
CA GLU A 2 -10.89 9.65 -2.49
C GLU A 2 -11.01 8.97 -3.86
N ALA A 3 -11.90 7.96 -3.99
CA ALA A 3 -12.08 7.25 -5.26
C ALA A 3 -12.45 8.20 -6.42
N ARG A 4 -13.33 9.18 -6.17
CA ARG A 4 -13.69 10.21 -7.17
C ARG A 4 -12.52 11.13 -7.54
N GLU A 5 -11.59 11.34 -6.63
CA GLU A 5 -10.39 12.11 -6.90
C GLU A 5 -9.44 11.31 -7.78
N ALA A 6 -9.24 10.02 -7.48
CA ALA A 6 -8.46 9.12 -8.33
C ALA A 6 -9.01 9.06 -9.77
N GLU A 7 -10.33 8.97 -9.94
CA GLU A 7 -10.99 8.97 -11.26
C GLU A 7 -10.80 10.26 -12.08
N ARG A 8 -10.49 11.39 -11.43
CA ARG A 8 -10.18 12.65 -12.13
C ARG A 8 -8.71 12.77 -12.53
N ILE A 9 -7.81 12.13 -11.78
CA ILE A 9 -6.36 12.26 -11.97
C ILE A 9 -5.83 11.18 -12.91
N PHE A 10 -6.35 9.97 -12.82
CA PHE A 10 -5.86 8.80 -13.55
C PHE A 10 -6.83 8.36 -14.65
N ASN A 11 -6.29 7.90 -15.77
CA ASN A 11 -7.09 7.21 -16.79
C ASN A 11 -7.43 5.79 -16.31
N MET A 12 -8.64 5.62 -15.76
CA MET A 12 -9.12 4.35 -15.21
C MET A 12 -9.13 3.20 -16.23
N ALA A 13 -9.17 3.49 -17.54
CA ALA A 13 -9.18 2.46 -18.59
C ALA A 13 -7.83 1.73 -18.70
N GLU A 14 -6.73 2.35 -18.28
CA GLU A 14 -5.37 1.79 -18.35
C GLU A 14 -4.99 1.01 -17.08
N LEU A 15 -5.79 1.10 -16.03
CA LEU A 15 -5.58 0.37 -14.79
C LEU A 15 -6.20 -1.02 -14.85
N ASP A 16 -5.77 -1.90 -13.95
CA ASP A 16 -6.42 -3.21 -13.81
C ASP A 16 -7.89 -3.04 -13.44
N GLN A 17 -8.77 -3.51 -14.32
CA GLN A 17 -10.21 -3.33 -14.20
C GLN A 17 -10.79 -4.07 -12.99
N GLN A 18 -10.14 -5.12 -12.50
CA GLN A 18 -10.50 -5.78 -11.24
C GLN A 18 -10.34 -4.81 -10.06
N PHE A 19 -9.18 -4.18 -9.94
CA PHE A 19 -8.92 -3.26 -8.83
C PHE A 19 -9.72 -1.97 -8.94
N VAL A 20 -9.98 -1.47 -10.15
CA VAL A 20 -10.87 -0.33 -10.36
C VAL A 20 -12.28 -0.63 -9.86
N ARG A 21 -12.82 -1.83 -10.15
CA ARG A 21 -14.14 -2.25 -9.63
C ARG A 21 -14.13 -2.32 -8.10
N SER A 22 -13.09 -2.91 -7.51
CA SER A 22 -12.95 -3.00 -6.05
C SER A 22 -12.83 -1.63 -5.38
N MET A 23 -12.10 -0.69 -5.98
CA MET A 23 -12.00 0.70 -5.51
C MET A 23 -13.37 1.38 -5.48
N ARG A 24 -14.14 1.27 -6.58
CA ARG A 24 -15.48 1.85 -6.68
C ARG A 24 -16.44 1.26 -5.66
N ALA A 25 -16.43 -0.06 -5.52
CA ALA A 25 -17.29 -0.76 -4.56
C ALA A 25 -16.94 -0.39 -3.11
N ALA A 26 -15.66 -0.17 -2.80
CA ALA A 26 -15.19 0.19 -1.47
C ALA A 26 -15.32 1.70 -1.16
N ALA A 27 -15.67 2.55 -2.13
CA ALA A 27 -15.64 4.01 -1.97
C ALA A 27 -16.37 4.53 -0.71
N PRO A 28 -17.59 4.07 -0.35
CA PRO A 28 -18.25 4.54 0.87
C PRO A 28 -17.48 4.17 2.15
N ARG A 29 -16.86 2.98 2.18
CA ARG A 29 -16.08 2.48 3.32
C ARG A 29 -14.72 3.18 3.43
N MET A 30 -14.16 3.59 2.30
CA MET A 30 -12.83 4.22 2.24
C MET A 30 -12.88 5.75 2.40
N ALA A 31 -14.06 6.35 2.49
CA ALA A 31 -14.22 7.79 2.68
C ALA A 31 -13.53 8.26 3.97
N GLY A 32 -12.61 9.23 3.85
CA GLY A 32 -11.84 9.77 4.96
C GLY A 32 -10.73 8.86 5.49
N VAL A 33 -10.51 7.69 4.90
CA VAL A 33 -9.40 6.80 5.27
C VAL A 33 -8.10 7.33 4.66
N PHE A 34 -7.04 7.42 5.47
CA PHE A 34 -5.74 7.96 5.06
C PHE A 34 -5.17 7.26 3.81
N ASN A 35 -5.23 5.92 3.77
CA ASN A 35 -4.70 5.09 2.68
C ASN A 35 -5.73 4.72 1.59
N ALA A 36 -6.81 5.50 1.47
CA ALA A 36 -7.74 5.44 0.36
C ALA A 36 -7.02 5.75 -0.99
N PRO A 37 -7.47 5.18 -2.13
CA PRO A 37 -8.86 4.77 -2.39
C PRO A 37 -9.12 3.25 -2.38
N PHE A 38 -8.07 2.43 -2.40
CA PHE A 38 -8.22 0.98 -2.40
C PHE A 38 -8.39 0.45 -0.98
N PRO A 39 -9.21 -0.58 -0.75
CA PRO A 39 -9.31 -1.19 0.57
C PRO A 39 -8.07 -2.03 0.94
N PRO A 40 -7.85 -2.32 2.24
CA PRO A 40 -6.63 -2.97 2.73
C PRO A 40 -6.26 -4.27 1.99
N GLU A 41 -7.25 -5.11 1.70
CA GLU A 41 -7.06 -6.38 0.98
C GLU A 41 -6.51 -6.18 -0.44
N VAL A 42 -6.98 -5.15 -1.15
CA VAL A 42 -6.50 -4.83 -2.50
C VAL A 42 -5.10 -4.22 -2.45
N ARG A 43 -4.82 -3.35 -1.46
CA ARG A 43 -3.47 -2.81 -1.27
C ARG A 43 -2.48 -3.94 -0.96
N ALA A 44 -2.83 -4.87 -0.08
CA ALA A 44 -2.01 -6.03 0.23
C ALA A 44 -1.75 -6.92 -0.99
N GLU A 45 -2.74 -7.14 -1.86
CA GLU A 45 -2.56 -7.88 -3.10
C GLU A 45 -1.57 -7.19 -4.05
N ILE A 46 -1.76 -5.88 -4.28
CA ILE A 46 -0.87 -5.08 -5.14
C ILE A 46 0.56 -5.08 -4.59
N TYR A 47 0.73 -4.82 -3.30
CA TYR A 47 2.06 -4.84 -2.66
C TYR A 47 2.67 -6.24 -2.67
N GLY A 48 1.88 -7.28 -2.42
CA GLY A 48 2.31 -8.67 -2.47
C GLY A 48 2.87 -9.05 -3.84
N HIS A 49 2.20 -8.63 -4.92
CA HIS A 49 2.69 -8.80 -6.28
C HIS A 49 4.06 -8.15 -6.48
N TYR A 50 4.22 -6.88 -6.09
CA TYR A 50 5.52 -6.20 -6.23
C TYR A 50 6.62 -6.82 -5.37
N LEU A 51 6.31 -7.26 -4.15
CA LEU A 51 7.28 -7.94 -3.29
C LEU A 51 7.78 -9.24 -3.94
N ASP A 52 6.88 -10.02 -4.54
CA ASP A 52 7.22 -11.25 -5.24
C ASP A 52 8.06 -10.97 -6.50
N GLU A 53 7.69 -9.97 -7.29
CA GLU A 53 8.43 -9.59 -8.49
C GLU A 53 9.82 -9.01 -8.18
N ILE A 54 9.94 -8.18 -7.14
CA ILE A 54 11.24 -7.68 -6.66
C ILE A 54 12.11 -8.86 -6.21
N LYS A 55 11.56 -9.79 -5.43
CA LYS A 55 12.28 -10.99 -4.99
C LYS A 55 12.73 -11.85 -6.17
N ARG A 56 11.92 -11.95 -7.22
CA ARG A 56 12.22 -12.69 -8.44
C ARG A 56 13.35 -12.06 -9.26
N ILE A 57 13.35 -10.73 -9.40
CA ILE A 57 14.29 -10.00 -10.28
C ILE A 57 15.58 -9.61 -9.55
N SER A 58 15.48 -9.15 -8.29
CA SER A 58 16.58 -8.64 -7.48
C SER A 58 16.38 -9.00 -6.01
N PRO A 59 16.67 -10.26 -5.62
CA PRO A 59 16.37 -10.78 -4.28
C PRO A 59 17.10 -10.07 -3.14
N GLY A 60 18.20 -9.37 -3.43
CA GLY A 60 18.96 -8.59 -2.44
C GLY A 60 18.46 -7.15 -2.23
N THR A 61 17.49 -6.69 -3.02
CA THR A 61 16.98 -5.31 -2.92
C THR A 61 16.15 -5.16 -1.64
N PRO A 62 16.53 -4.25 -0.71
CA PRO A 62 15.71 -3.96 0.46
C PRO A 62 14.44 -3.23 0.03
N VAL A 63 13.30 -3.63 0.61
CA VAL A 63 12.00 -2.99 0.38
C VAL A 63 11.49 -2.38 1.68
N SER A 64 11.00 -1.15 1.58
CA SER A 64 10.32 -0.46 2.68
C SER A 64 8.82 -0.38 2.39
N LEU A 65 7.99 -0.81 3.35
CA LEU A 65 6.55 -0.51 3.34
C LEU A 65 6.30 0.75 4.16
N CYS A 66 5.83 1.82 3.50
CA CYS A 66 5.70 3.15 4.09
C CYS A 66 4.25 3.45 4.52
N SER A 67 4.08 4.05 5.71
CA SER A 67 2.84 4.68 6.21
C SER A 67 1.55 3.86 5.99
N GLU A 68 1.62 2.56 6.26
CA GLU A 68 0.51 1.64 6.00
C GLU A 68 -0.17 1.13 7.27
N GLU A 69 -1.44 0.76 7.17
CA GLU A 69 -2.30 0.28 8.25
C GLU A 69 -1.83 -1.09 8.78
N LEU A 70 -1.97 -1.30 10.10
CA LEU A 70 -1.58 -2.55 10.77
C LEU A 70 -2.21 -3.81 10.15
N GLN A 71 -3.40 -3.70 9.56
CA GLN A 71 -4.04 -4.82 8.89
C GLN A 71 -3.24 -5.30 7.67
N VAL A 72 -2.77 -4.39 6.83
CA VAL A 72 -1.97 -4.72 5.64
C VAL A 72 -0.60 -5.27 6.06
N TRP A 73 0.01 -4.71 7.10
CA TRP A 73 1.22 -5.27 7.72
C TRP A 73 1.07 -6.73 8.12
N ARG A 74 -0.06 -7.08 8.75
CA ARG A 74 -0.35 -8.48 9.13
C ARG A 74 -0.53 -9.38 7.91
N MET A 75 -1.15 -8.88 6.84
CA MET A 75 -1.34 -9.63 5.59
C MET A 75 -0.01 -9.91 4.87
N LEU A 76 0.97 -9.00 5.00
CA LEU A 76 2.26 -9.07 4.29
C LEU A 76 3.42 -9.57 5.16
N ARG A 77 3.16 -9.95 6.41
CA ARG A 77 4.19 -10.29 7.40
C ARG A 77 5.24 -11.29 6.93
N ASP A 78 4.83 -12.27 6.12
CA ASP A 78 5.72 -13.35 5.66
C ASP A 78 6.51 -12.98 4.39
N LYS A 79 6.22 -11.80 3.82
CA LYS A 79 6.87 -11.26 2.62
C LYS A 79 7.80 -10.09 2.92
N LEU A 80 7.73 -9.52 4.13
CA LEU A 80 8.50 -8.35 4.53
C LEU A 80 9.64 -8.74 5.47
N ALA A 81 10.80 -8.12 5.28
CA ALA A 81 11.94 -8.24 6.19
C ALA A 81 11.87 -7.28 7.40
N MET A 82 10.91 -6.36 7.38
CA MET A 82 10.68 -5.34 8.41
C MET A 82 9.35 -5.56 9.11
N ALA A 83 9.19 -4.95 10.28
CA ALA A 83 7.97 -5.02 11.08
C ALA A 83 7.51 -3.60 11.47
N PRO A 84 6.24 -3.42 11.89
CA PRO A 84 5.74 -2.10 12.28
C PRO A 84 6.56 -1.39 13.37
N ASP A 85 7.20 -2.17 14.26
CA ASP A 85 8.06 -1.71 15.36
C ASP A 85 9.56 -1.66 14.99
N ASN A 86 9.91 -2.12 13.78
CA ASN A 86 11.27 -2.12 13.26
C ASN A 86 11.26 -1.69 11.79
N LEU A 87 10.88 -0.42 11.57
CA LEU A 87 10.65 0.14 10.25
C LEU A 87 11.94 0.67 9.60
N TYR A 88 12.27 0.20 8.40
CA TYR A 88 13.22 0.88 7.52
C TYR A 88 12.54 2.04 6.81
N CYS A 89 12.86 3.29 7.16
CA CYS A 89 12.24 4.46 6.52
C CYS A 89 13.10 4.97 5.35
N CYS A 90 12.53 5.01 4.14
CA CYS A 90 13.18 5.65 2.98
C CYS A 90 13.34 7.17 3.14
N CYS A 91 12.57 7.81 4.02
CA CYS A 91 12.68 9.23 4.32
C CYS A 91 13.75 9.54 5.39
N GLY A 92 14.52 8.53 5.82
CA GLY A 92 15.54 8.64 6.86
C GLY A 92 15.02 8.27 8.26
N GLY A 93 15.83 7.57 9.05
CA GLY A 93 15.48 7.13 10.41
C GLY A 93 15.25 8.27 11.42
N THR A 94 15.51 9.52 11.05
CA THR A 94 15.22 10.73 11.84
C THR A 94 13.89 11.40 11.46
N SER A 95 13.20 10.89 10.44
CA SER A 95 11.92 11.42 9.95
C SER A 95 10.70 10.68 10.51
N VAL A 96 10.90 9.72 11.41
CA VAL A 96 9.78 9.17 12.19
C VAL A 96 9.21 10.30 13.05
N PRO A 97 7.91 10.63 12.97
CA PRO A 97 7.31 11.62 13.84
C PRO A 97 7.56 11.21 15.29
N THR A 98 8.41 11.96 16.00
CA THR A 98 8.53 11.82 17.43
C THR A 98 7.21 12.28 18.04
N ARG A 99 6.57 11.40 18.82
CA ARG A 99 5.50 11.83 19.72
C ARG A 99 6.16 12.70 20.79
N GLU A 100 5.97 14.01 20.69
CA GLU A 100 6.05 14.91 21.83
C GLU A 100 4.81 14.75 22.71
#